data_AF-A0A7C3A6K5-F1
#
_entry.id   AF-A0A7C3A6K5-F1
#
_cell.length_a   1.000
_cell.length_b   1.000
_cell.length_c   1.000
_cell.angle_alpha   90.00
_cell.angle_beta   90.00
_cell.angle_gamma   90.00
#
_symmetry.space_group_name_H-M   'P 1'
#
loop_
_entity.id
_entity.type
_entity.pdbx_description
1 polymer ?
#
loop_
_entity_poly.entity_id
_entity_poly.type
_entity_poly.pdbx_seq_one_letter_code
_entity_poly.pdbx_strand_id
1 'polypeptide(L)'
;MAEEKEKEKPIEKMTVKELRVLAKELGAESVSAMQKEELIEFIKKVRGEPAAPKKKVIKKAKKALDVKEIKAKIKELKAQREELLAKGEKEKAALLRKRISRLKKLSRRAAKLALQTS
;
A
#
# COMPACT_ATOMS: atom_id res chain seq x y z
N MET A 1 29.34 22.65 28.59
CA MET A 1 29.94 21.30 28.61
C MET A 1 28.87 20.38 28.02
N ALA A 2 28.88 20.10 26.72
CA ALA A 2 29.80 19.18 26.02
C ALA A 2 29.72 17.77 26.64
N GLU A 3 29.37 16.67 25.96
CA GLU A 3 29.47 16.24 24.55
C GLU A 3 28.14 15.56 24.12
N GLU A 4 27.57 15.75 22.93
CA GLU A 4 28.01 15.35 21.58
C GLU A 4 28.10 13.83 21.36
N LYS A 5 27.63 13.42 20.16
CA LYS A 5 27.68 12.10 19.51
C LYS A 5 26.46 11.21 19.77
N GLU A 6 25.75 10.71 18.76
CA GLU A 6 26.18 10.47 17.39
C GLU A 6 24.99 10.48 16.43
N LYS A 7 25.23 11.13 15.29
CA LYS A 7 24.47 10.99 14.06
C LYS A 7 24.52 9.54 13.61
N GLU A 8 23.75 8.66 14.23
CA GLU A 8 23.62 7.33 13.69
C GLU A 8 22.66 7.38 12.53
N LYS A 9 23.22 7.12 11.35
CA LYS A 9 22.56 7.00 10.06
C LYS A 9 21.15 6.43 10.24
N PRO A 10 20.11 6.99 9.59
CA PRO A 10 18.78 6.38 9.64
C PRO A 10 18.94 4.90 9.25
N ILE A 11 18.54 4.00 10.15
CA ILE A 11 18.72 2.54 10.03
C ILE A 11 18.21 2.04 8.66
N GLU A 12 17.23 2.75 8.10
CA GLU A 12 16.65 2.53 6.76
C GLU A 12 17.64 2.70 5.60
N LYS A 13 18.66 3.55 5.76
CA LYS A 13 19.73 3.79 4.77
C LYS A 13 20.95 2.89 4.96
N MET A 14 21.06 2.17 6.08
CA MET A 14 22.17 1.24 6.28
C MET A 14 22.07 0.05 5.32
N THR A 15 23.24 -0.45 4.93
CA THR A 15 23.37 -1.66 4.13
C THR A 15 23.08 -2.89 4.99
N VAL A 16 22.64 -3.99 4.36
CA VAL A 16 22.31 -5.24 5.07
C VAL A 16 23.48 -5.74 5.92
N LYS A 17 24.72 -5.50 5.49
CA LYS A 17 25.93 -5.87 6.25
C LYS A 17 26.06 -5.09 7.56
N GLU A 18 25.87 -3.77 7.52
CA GLU A 18 25.88 -2.92 8.73
C GLU A 18 24.76 -3.32 9.69
N LEU A 19 23.56 -3.60 9.16
CA LEU A 19 22.42 -4.07 9.96
C LEU A 19 22.68 -5.44 10.60
N ARG A 20 23.42 -6.35 9.93
CA ARG A 20 23.78 -7.65 10.52
C ARG A 20 24.81 -7.51 11.64
N VAL A 21 25.79 -6.62 11.50
CA VAL A 21 26.78 -6.39 12.56
C VAL A 21 26.09 -5.84 13.81
N LEU A 22 25.25 -4.81 13.65
CA LEU A 22 24.48 -4.24 14.76
C LEU A 22 23.54 -5.27 15.40
N ALA A 23 22.82 -6.06 14.60
CA ALA A 23 21.95 -7.10 15.16
C ALA A 23 22.73 -8.18 15.91
N LYS A 24 23.94 -8.54 15.47
CA LYS A 24 24.82 -9.51 16.15
C LYS A 24 25.37 -8.96 17.47
N GLU A 25 25.78 -7.69 17.49
CA GLU A 25 26.21 -7.00 18.72
C GLU A 25 25.07 -6.89 19.74
N LEU A 26 23.83 -6.77 19.27
CA LEU A 26 22.61 -6.77 20.08
C LEU A 26 22.11 -8.20 20.45
N GLY A 27 22.88 -9.24 20.15
CA GLY A 27 22.59 -10.62 20.58
C GLY A 27 21.63 -11.41 19.68
N ALA A 28 21.42 -11.02 18.41
CA ALA A 28 20.66 -11.84 17.47
C ALA A 28 21.44 -13.09 17.06
N GLU A 29 20.87 -14.28 17.30
CA GLU A 29 21.50 -15.57 16.95
C GLU A 29 21.33 -15.93 15.46
N SER A 30 20.30 -15.40 14.78
CA SER A 30 19.90 -15.84 13.42
C SER A 30 20.01 -14.73 12.35
N VAL A 31 21.06 -13.93 12.41
CA VAL A 31 21.26 -12.73 11.57
C VAL A 31 21.40 -13.01 10.06
N SER A 32 21.79 -14.24 9.68
CA SER A 32 22.01 -14.61 8.28
C SER A 32 20.71 -14.93 7.53
N ALA A 33 19.67 -15.38 8.23
CA ALA A 33 18.39 -15.74 7.64
C ALA A 33 17.42 -14.54 7.55
N MET A 34 17.67 -13.48 8.34
CA MET A 34 16.80 -12.31 8.40
C MET A 34 16.89 -11.45 7.13
N GLN A 35 15.73 -11.03 6.65
CA GLN A 35 15.61 -10.03 5.58
C GLN A 35 15.97 -8.64 6.10
N LYS A 36 16.28 -7.69 5.20
CA LYS A 36 16.64 -6.31 5.58
C LYS A 36 15.62 -5.67 6.52
N GLU A 37 14.34 -5.87 6.26
CA GLU A 37 13.24 -5.32 7.07
C GLU A 37 13.21 -5.91 8.49
N GLU A 38 13.47 -7.21 8.63
CA GLU A 38 13.47 -7.91 9.91
C GLU A 38 14.65 -7.48 10.80
N LEU A 39 15.83 -7.24 10.20
CA LEU A 39 16.98 -6.70 10.91
C LEU A 39 16.71 -5.28 11.44
N ILE A 40 16.04 -4.44 10.63
CA ILE A 40 15.64 -3.09 11.06
C ILE A 40 14.64 -3.17 12.22
N GLU A 41 13.66 -4.07 12.15
CA GLU A 41 12.68 -4.27 13.23
C GLU A 41 13.37 -4.75 14.52
N PHE A 42 14.32 -5.67 14.43
CA PHE A 42 15.07 -6.17 15.60
C PHE A 42 15.88 -5.05 16.25
N ILE A 43 16.65 -4.30 15.46
CA ILE A 43 17.47 -3.19 15.98
C ILE A 43 16.58 -2.11 16.60
N LYS A 44 15.47 -1.72 15.95
CA LYS A 44 14.52 -0.74 16.49
C LYS A 44 13.88 -1.22 17.80
N LYS A 45 13.57 -2.52 17.90
CA LYS A 45 12.98 -3.13 19.10
C LYS A 45 13.95 -3.16 20.29
N VAL A 46 15.22 -3.48 20.07
CA VAL A 46 16.24 -3.53 21.14
C VAL A 46 16.68 -2.13 21.54
N ARG A 47 16.73 -1.18 20.60
CA ARG A 47 17.14 0.22 20.84
C ARG A 47 16.07 1.10 21.51
N GLY A 48 14.87 0.55 21.77
CA GLY A 48 13.84 1.23 22.56
C GLY A 48 13.05 2.32 21.83
N GLU A 49 13.13 2.42 20.49
CA GLU A 49 12.21 3.28 19.75
C GLU A 49 10.84 2.60 19.69
N PRO A 50 9.73 3.30 20.03
CA PRO A 50 8.40 2.69 20.03
C PRO A 50 8.14 2.18 18.62
N ALA A 51 7.99 0.85 18.53
CA ALA A 51 7.66 0.17 17.30
C ALA A 51 6.47 0.90 16.66
N ALA A 52 6.75 1.66 15.58
CA ALA A 52 5.69 2.19 14.75
C ALA A 52 4.78 1.01 14.43
N PRO A 53 3.47 1.11 14.69
CA PRO A 53 2.58 -0.03 14.63
C PRO A 53 2.81 -0.68 13.28
N LYS A 54 3.21 -1.96 13.31
CA LYS A 54 3.33 -2.80 12.12
C LYS A 54 2.15 -2.42 11.27
N LYS A 55 2.40 -1.81 10.10
CA LYS A 55 1.37 -1.69 9.09
C LYS A 55 1.04 -3.14 8.80
N LYS A 56 0.08 -3.69 9.56
CA LYS A 56 -0.51 -4.98 9.28
C LYS A 56 -0.81 -4.82 7.81
N VAL A 57 -0.10 -5.59 6.99
CA VAL A 57 -0.50 -5.80 5.63
C VAL A 57 -1.79 -6.58 5.84
N ILE A 58 -2.87 -5.83 6.11
CA ILE A 58 -4.22 -6.30 6.03
C ILE A 58 -4.24 -6.71 4.58
N LYS A 59 -3.99 -8.01 4.34
CA LYS A 59 -4.33 -8.69 3.10
C LYS A 59 -5.71 -8.16 2.84
N LYS A 60 -5.83 -7.20 1.91
CA LYS A 60 -7.04 -6.38 1.72
C LYS A 60 -8.13 -7.41 1.56
N ALA A 61 -8.87 -7.66 2.63
CA ALA A 61 -9.81 -8.77 2.73
C ALA A 61 -10.90 -8.35 1.78
N LYS A 62 -10.76 -8.79 0.52
CA LYS A 62 -11.45 -8.35 -0.69
C LYS A 62 -12.43 -7.23 -0.36
N LYS A 63 -11.90 -6.02 -0.10
CA LYS A 63 -12.67 -4.93 0.57
C LYS A 63 -13.94 -4.85 -0.24
N ALA A 64 -15.07 -5.26 0.36
CA ALA A 64 -16.32 -5.42 -0.36
C ALA A 64 -16.49 -4.13 -1.15
N LEU A 65 -16.33 -4.22 -2.47
CA LEU A 65 -16.15 -3.02 -3.28
C LEU A 65 -17.43 -2.24 -3.11
N ASP A 66 -17.34 -1.13 -2.38
CA ASP A 66 -18.52 -0.44 -1.92
C ASP A 66 -19.28 0.02 -3.17
N VAL A 67 -20.49 -0.52 -3.35
CA VAL A 67 -21.28 -0.31 -4.56
C VAL A 67 -21.52 1.19 -4.76
N LYS A 68 -21.57 1.96 -3.66
CA LYS A 68 -21.66 3.42 -3.67
C LYS A 68 -20.42 4.06 -4.31
N GLU A 69 -19.21 3.67 -3.92
CA GLU A 69 -17.97 4.19 -4.49
C GLU A 69 -17.84 3.85 -5.98
N ILE A 70 -18.26 2.65 -6.40
CA ILE A 70 -18.24 2.27 -7.82
C ILE A 70 -19.19 3.17 -8.62
N LYS A 71 -20.39 3.43 -8.10
CA LYS A 71 -21.38 4.29 -8.75
C LYS A 71 -20.91 5.74 -8.84
N ALA A 72 -20.24 6.27 -7.80
CA ALA A 72 -19.63 7.60 -7.83
C ALA A 72 -18.59 7.72 -8.97
N LYS A 73 -17.65 6.78 -9.04
CA LYS A 73 -16.64 6.72 -10.13
C LYS A 73 -17.25 6.61 -11.52
N ILE A 74 -18.37 5.88 -11.66
CA ILE A 74 -19.09 5.81 -12.94
C ILE A 74 -19.64 7.19 -13.35
N LYS A 75 -20.14 8.00 -12.41
CA LYS A 75 -20.68 9.33 -12.69
C LYS A 75 -19.56 10.28 -13.16
N GLU A 76 -18.43 10.28 -12.47
CA GLU A 76 -17.25 11.07 -12.84
C GLU A 76 -16.75 10.70 -14.26
N LEU A 77 -16.57 9.41 -14.54
CA LEU A 77 -16.07 8.96 -15.84
C LEU A 77 -17.05 9.25 -16.99
N LYS A 78 -18.36 9.36 -16.72
CA LYS A 78 -19.34 9.77 -17.71
C LYS A 78 -19.18 11.24 -18.08
N ALA A 79 -19.03 12.12 -17.08
CA ALA A 79 -18.79 13.55 -17.31
C ALA A 79 -17.50 13.75 -18.13
N GLN A 80 -16.40 13.09 -17.73
CA GLN A 80 -15.14 13.13 -18.47
C GLN A 80 -15.30 12.61 -19.90
N ARG A 81 -16.12 11.57 -20.13
CA ARG A 81 -16.38 11.07 -21.49
C ARG A 81 -17.12 12.09 -22.34
N GLU A 82 -18.09 12.82 -21.78
CA GLU A 82 -18.83 13.86 -22.51
C GLU A 82 -17.91 15.02 -22.88
N GLU A 83 -17.05 15.46 -21.96
CA GLU A 83 -16.02 16.47 -22.25
C GLU A 83 -15.07 16.03 -23.37
N LEU A 84 -14.62 14.77 -23.36
CA LEU A 84 -13.74 14.25 -24.41
C LEU A 84 -14.45 14.09 -25.75
N LEU A 85 -15.75 13.78 -25.76
CA LEU A 85 -16.55 13.75 -26.98
C LEU A 85 -16.73 15.15 -27.56
N ALA A 86 -16.97 16.16 -26.71
CA ALA A 86 -17.03 17.55 -27.12
C ALA A 86 -15.70 18.05 -27.71
N LYS A 87 -14.57 17.58 -27.16
CA LYS A 87 -13.21 17.85 -27.67
C LYS A 87 -12.82 17.03 -28.91
N GLY A 88 -13.69 16.14 -29.41
CA GLY A 88 -13.41 15.30 -30.58
C GLY A 88 -12.44 14.13 -30.33
N GLU A 89 -12.03 13.88 -29.09
CA GLU A 89 -11.08 12.82 -28.72
C GLU A 89 -11.76 11.44 -28.61
N LYS A 90 -12.23 10.93 -29.76
CA LYS A 90 -13.04 9.69 -29.86
C LYS A 90 -12.36 8.47 -29.24
N GLU A 91 -11.05 8.33 -29.38
CA GLU A 91 -10.29 7.18 -28.84
C GLU A 91 -10.28 7.16 -27.31
N LYS A 92 -9.97 8.30 -26.70
CA LYS A 92 -9.96 8.44 -25.24
C LYS A 92 -11.39 8.30 -24.67
N ALA A 93 -12.39 8.83 -25.37
CA ALA A 93 -13.80 8.59 -25.02
C ALA A 93 -14.19 7.10 -25.12
N ALA A 94 -13.63 6.34 -26.07
CA ALA A 94 -13.83 4.89 -26.19
C ALA A 94 -13.17 4.11 -25.04
N LEU A 95 -11.97 4.52 -24.60
CA LEU A 95 -11.33 3.96 -23.41
C LEU A 95 -12.18 4.17 -22.16
N LEU A 96 -12.71 5.38 -21.95
CA LEU A 96 -13.62 5.67 -20.84
C LEU A 96 -14.91 4.84 -20.93
N ARG A 97 -15.50 4.65 -22.13
CA ARG A 97 -16.67 3.76 -22.34
C ARG A 97 -16.39 2.33 -21.86
N LYS A 98 -15.22 1.78 -22.21
CA LYS A 98 -14.79 0.43 -21.78
C LYS A 98 -14.62 0.37 -20.26
N ARG A 99 -14.02 1.39 -19.66
CA ARG A 99 -13.81 1.47 -18.20
C ARG A 99 -15.13 1.57 -17.43
N ILE A 100 -16.06 2.42 -17.89
CA ILE A 100 -17.43 2.52 -17.36
C ILE A 100 -18.14 1.16 -17.44
N SER A 101 -18.03 0.45 -18.56
CA SER A 101 -18.65 -0.86 -18.75
C SER A 101 -18.11 -1.90 -17.76
N ARG A 102 -16.79 -1.91 -17.53
CA ARG A 102 -16.15 -2.78 -16.53
C ARG A 102 -16.65 -2.46 -15.12
N LEU A 103 -16.70 -1.18 -14.75
CA LEU A 103 -17.21 -0.76 -13.43
C LEU A 103 -18.68 -1.12 -13.22
N LYS A 104 -19.53 -0.97 -14.24
CA LYS A 104 -20.93 -1.43 -14.18
C LYS A 104 -21.01 -2.94 -13.94
N LYS A 105 -20.23 -3.75 -14.65
CA LYS A 105 -20.17 -5.21 -14.43
C LYS A 105 -19.71 -5.55 -13.02
N LEU A 106 -18.70 -4.85 -12.53
CA LEU A 106 -18.13 -5.04 -11.19
C LEU A 106 -19.12 -4.65 -10.08
N SER A 107 -19.89 -3.57 -10.25
CA SER A 107 -20.98 -3.22 -9.32
C SER A 107 -22.08 -4.27 -9.26
N ARG A 108 -22.48 -4.85 -10.40
CA ARG A 108 -23.48 -5.93 -10.43
C ARG A 108 -22.98 -7.20 -9.75
N ARG A 109 -21.71 -7.55 -9.96
CA ARG A 109 -21.07 -8.70 -9.29
C ARG A 109 -20.96 -8.48 -7.79
N ALA A 110 -20.57 -7.27 -7.36
CA ALA A 110 -20.50 -6.92 -5.94
C ALA A 110 -21.89 -6.99 -5.27
N ALA A 111 -22.92 -6.46 -5.92
CA ALA A 111 -24.30 -6.56 -5.42
C ALA A 111 -24.80 -8.02 -5.36
N LYS A 112 -24.51 -8.83 -6.40
CA LYS A 112 -24.86 -10.25 -6.40
C LYS A 112 -24.13 -11.03 -5.29
N LEU A 113 -22.85 -10.74 -5.09
CA LEU A 113 -22.07 -11.37 -4.03
C LEU A 113 -22.63 -10.99 -2.65
N ALA A 114 -22.99 -9.72 -2.44
CA ALA A 114 -23.60 -9.27 -1.19
C ALA A 114 -24.93 -9.99 -0.90
N LEU A 115 -25.78 -10.19 -1.91
CA LEU A 115 -27.02 -10.97 -1.80
C LEU A 115 -26.79 -12.46 -1.49
N GLN A 116 -25.66 -13.04 -1.93
CA GLN A 116 -25.33 -14.45 -1.68
C GLN A 116 -24.70 -14.69 -0.31
N THR A 117 -24.16 -13.65 0.31
CA THR A 117 -23.54 -13.70 1.64
C THR A 117 -24.46 -13.25 2.78
N SER A 118 -25.72 -12.91 2.45
CA SER A 118 -26.75 -12.49 3.40
C SER A 118 -27.69 -13.64 3.75
#